data_AF-A0A7X9PKT3-F1
#
_entry.id   AF-A0A7X9PKT3-F1
#
_cell.length_a   1.000
_cell.length_b   1.000
_cell.length_c   1.000
_cell.angle_alpha   90.00
_cell.angle_beta   90.00
_cell.angle_gamma   90.00
#
_symmetry.space_group_name_H-M   'P 1'
#
loop_
_entity.id
_entity.type
_entity.pdbx_description
1 polymer ?
#
loop_
_entity_poly.entity_id
_entity_poly.type
_entity_poly.pdbx_seq_one_letter_code
_entity_poly.pdbx_strand_id
1 'polypeptide(L)'
;MSKLNELKKSILADGVIDEQEVKQLREVLYADGVIDKEEAEFLFELNDAVSGKENHPSWETLFVDAITSFLLEDETSPGIVDEEEAKWLIAKIQGDGKLDKIELTLLNNLKAKSKQLPQSLLNLLK
;
A
#
# COMPACT_ATOMS: atom_id res chain seq x y z
N MET A 1 -16.74 -13.85 9.12
CA MET A 1 -15.35 -13.49 8.79
C MET A 1 -15.44 -12.29 7.87
N SER A 2 -14.66 -11.22 8.09
CA SER A 2 -14.69 -10.03 7.24
C SER A 2 -14.41 -10.42 5.77
N LYS A 3 -15.08 -9.78 4.81
CA LYS A 3 -14.94 -10.02 3.36
C LYS A 3 -13.47 -10.00 2.91
N LEU A 4 -12.66 -9.13 3.52
CA LEU A 4 -11.20 -9.04 3.30
C LEU A 4 -10.45 -10.33 3.69
N ASN A 5 -10.83 -10.99 4.78
CA ASN A 5 -10.18 -12.23 5.21
C ASN A 5 -10.47 -13.42 4.28
N GLU A 6 -11.65 -13.45 3.67
CA GLU A 6 -11.99 -14.46 2.67
C GLU A 6 -11.27 -14.19 1.36
N LEU A 7 -11.21 -12.92 0.95
CA LEU A 7 -10.46 -12.48 -0.23
C LEU A 7 -8.96 -12.80 -0.08
N LYS A 8 -8.38 -12.51 1.09
CA LYS A 8 -6.99 -12.86 1.44
C LYS A 8 -6.70 -14.34 1.20
N LYS A 9 -7.56 -15.22 1.70
CA LYS A 9 -7.38 -16.67 1.57
C LYS A 9 -7.46 -17.13 0.13
N SER A 10 -8.35 -16.53 -0.67
CA SER A 10 -8.47 -16.86 -2.08
C SER A 10 -7.23 -16.42 -2.85
N ILE A 11 -6.79 -15.18 -2.65
CA ILE A 11 -5.67 -14.58 -3.39
C ILE A 11 -4.33 -15.24 -3.00
N LEU A 12 -4.17 -15.63 -1.74
CA LEU A 12 -2.96 -16.31 -1.30
C LEU A 12 -2.99 -17.83 -1.57
N ALA A 13 -4.01 -18.36 -2.24
CA ALA A 13 -4.15 -19.80 -2.44
C ALA A 13 -3.11 -20.37 -3.41
N ASP A 14 -2.78 -19.65 -4.47
CA ASP A 14 -1.73 -20.00 -5.43
C ASP A 14 -0.40 -19.26 -5.16
N GLY A 15 -0.44 -18.24 -4.30
CA GLY A 15 0.73 -17.52 -3.79
C GLY A 15 1.27 -16.46 -4.75
N VAL A 16 0.46 -16.03 -5.73
CA VAL A 16 0.72 -14.90 -6.62
C VAL A 16 -0.52 -14.02 -6.70
N ILE A 17 -0.39 -12.77 -7.14
CA ILE A 17 -1.55 -11.93 -7.44
C ILE A 17 -1.63 -11.72 -8.95
N ASP A 18 -2.70 -12.21 -9.56
CA ASP A 18 -2.96 -12.06 -11.00
C ASP A 18 -3.79 -10.80 -11.34
N GLU A 19 -3.98 -10.52 -12.64
CA GLU A 19 -4.74 -9.36 -13.08
C GLU A 19 -6.22 -9.38 -12.60
N GLN A 20 -6.84 -10.55 -12.55
CA GLN A 20 -8.24 -10.71 -12.16
C GLN A 20 -8.41 -10.45 -10.66
N GLU A 21 -7.48 -10.93 -9.85
CA GLU A 21 -7.44 -10.68 -8.41
C GLU A 21 -7.18 -9.22 -8.09
N VAL A 22 -6.30 -8.55 -8.83
CA VAL A 22 -6.12 -7.08 -8.71
C VAL A 22 -7.43 -6.34 -9.00
N LYS A 23 -8.20 -6.76 -10.01
CA LYS A 23 -9.51 -6.14 -10.30
C LYS A 23 -10.49 -6.32 -9.14
N GLN A 24 -10.56 -7.54 -8.58
CA GLN A 24 -11.42 -7.82 -7.42
C GLN A 24 -11.00 -7.03 -6.18
N LEU A 25 -9.70 -6.93 -5.91
CA LEU A 25 -9.16 -6.13 -4.82
C LEU A 25 -9.57 -4.67 -4.99
N ARG A 26 -9.40 -4.12 -6.19
CA ARG A 26 -9.77 -2.73 -6.48
C ARG A 26 -11.26 -2.47 -6.26
N GLU A 27 -12.14 -3.39 -6.68
CA GLU A 27 -13.58 -3.26 -6.47
C GLU A 27 -13.96 -3.27 -4.99
N VAL A 28 -13.25 -4.04 -4.17
CA VAL A 28 -13.52 -4.13 -2.73
C VAL A 28 -12.95 -2.92 -1.99
N LEU A 29 -11.71 -2.54 -2.28
CA LEU A 29 -10.99 -1.45 -1.60
C LEU A 29 -11.58 -0.07 -1.89
N TYR A 30 -12.13 0.16 -3.09
CA TYR A 30 -12.70 1.46 -3.46
C TYR A 30 -14.23 1.46 -3.39
N ALA A 31 -14.84 0.51 -2.69
CA ALA A 31 -16.29 0.35 -2.65
C ALA A 31 -17.01 1.51 -1.96
N ASP A 32 -16.40 2.08 -0.93
CA ASP A 32 -16.88 3.27 -0.20
C ASP A 32 -16.22 4.57 -0.69
N GLY A 33 -15.25 4.46 -1.61
CA GLY A 33 -14.61 5.55 -2.32
C GLY A 33 -13.37 6.14 -1.63
N VAL A 34 -12.97 5.60 -0.48
CA VAL A 34 -11.77 6.04 0.26
C VAL A 34 -11.01 4.82 0.75
N ILE A 35 -9.68 4.89 0.77
CA ILE A 35 -8.90 3.83 1.41
C ILE A 35 -8.77 4.16 2.88
N ASP A 36 -9.24 3.27 3.76
CA ASP A 36 -9.08 3.44 5.19
C ASP A 36 -7.83 2.74 5.75
N LYS A 37 -7.59 2.88 7.05
CA LYS A 37 -6.45 2.25 7.71
C LYS A 37 -6.52 0.72 7.68
N GLU A 38 -7.70 0.12 7.87
CA GLU A 38 -7.84 -1.35 7.84
C GLU A 38 -7.48 -1.90 6.46
N GLU A 39 -7.92 -1.21 5.40
CA GLU A 39 -7.61 -1.54 4.01
C GLU A 39 -6.14 -1.33 3.65
N ALA A 40 -5.54 -0.24 4.12
CA ALA A 40 -4.11 0.02 3.95
C ALA A 40 -3.27 -1.06 4.67
N GLU A 41 -3.65 -1.45 5.88
CA GLU A 41 -2.99 -2.54 6.60
C GLU A 41 -3.14 -3.88 5.88
N PHE A 42 -4.34 -4.17 5.36
CA PHE A 42 -4.60 -5.36 4.55
C PHE A 42 -3.73 -5.42 3.28
N LEU A 43 -3.53 -4.31 2.59
CA LEU A 43 -2.65 -4.21 1.43
C LEU A 43 -1.19 -4.54 1.75
N PHE A 44 -0.68 -4.04 2.88
CA PHE A 44 0.67 -4.39 3.35
C PHE A 44 0.77 -5.89 3.66
N GLU A 45 -0.21 -6.46 4.35
CA GLU A 45 -0.21 -7.90 4.62
C GLU A 45 -0.21 -8.77 3.36
N LEU A 46 -0.91 -8.33 2.30
CA LEU A 46 -0.86 -9.00 1.00
C LEU A 46 0.50 -8.83 0.35
N ASN A 47 1.05 -7.62 0.31
CA ASN A 47 2.35 -7.35 -0.30
C ASN A 47 3.44 -8.22 0.32
N ASP A 48 3.47 -8.31 1.65
CA ASP A 48 4.41 -9.15 2.39
C ASP A 48 4.25 -10.63 2.01
N ALA A 49 3.01 -11.11 1.92
CA ALA A 49 2.70 -12.51 1.62
C ALA A 49 3.09 -12.92 0.19
N VAL A 50 3.06 -11.97 -0.76
CA VAL A 50 3.42 -12.21 -2.16
C VAL A 50 4.75 -11.59 -2.57
N SER A 51 5.56 -11.13 -1.60
CA SER A 51 6.85 -10.49 -1.88
C SER A 51 7.82 -11.47 -2.56
N GLY A 52 8.51 -10.99 -3.59
CA GLY A 52 9.44 -11.79 -4.39
C GLY A 52 8.78 -12.81 -5.35
N LYS A 53 7.45 -12.75 -5.52
CA LYS A 53 6.70 -13.60 -6.45
C LYS A 53 6.49 -12.92 -7.81
N GLU A 54 6.09 -13.70 -8.81
CA GLU A 54 5.77 -13.21 -10.16
C GLU A 54 4.35 -12.61 -10.22
N ASN A 55 4.10 -11.60 -9.38
CA ASN A 55 2.82 -10.90 -9.38
C ASN A 55 2.63 -10.10 -10.66
N HIS A 56 1.37 -9.94 -11.08
CA HIS A 56 1.03 -9.13 -12.24
C HIS A 56 1.41 -7.65 -12.00
N PRO A 57 1.93 -6.92 -13.00
CA PRO A 57 2.36 -5.52 -12.83
C PRO A 57 1.27 -4.57 -12.31
N SER A 58 -0.01 -4.90 -12.52
CA SER A 58 -1.12 -4.12 -11.97
C SER A 58 -1.21 -4.17 -10.45
N TRP A 59 -0.61 -5.17 -9.80
CA TRP A 59 -0.53 -5.24 -8.34
C TRP A 59 0.29 -4.08 -7.78
N GLU A 60 1.49 -3.84 -8.33
CA GLU A 60 2.35 -2.71 -7.96
C GLU A 60 1.60 -1.38 -8.13
N THR A 61 0.85 -1.23 -9.24
CA THR A 61 0.06 -0.02 -9.50
C THR A 61 -1.05 0.17 -8.46
N LEU A 62 -1.83 -0.89 -8.17
CA LEU A 62 -2.92 -0.83 -7.20
C LEU A 62 -2.40 -0.48 -5.80
N PHE A 63 -1.35 -1.17 -5.35
CA PHE A 63 -0.76 -0.95 -4.03
C PHE A 63 -0.27 0.49 -3.89
N VAL A 64 0.52 0.97 -4.85
CA VAL A 64 1.09 2.32 -4.82
C VAL A 64 -0.01 3.39 -4.83
N ASP A 65 -1.01 3.26 -5.71
CA ASP A 65 -2.09 4.24 -5.79
C ASP A 65 -2.97 4.25 -4.54
N ALA A 66 -3.32 3.07 -4.00
CA ALA A 66 -4.17 2.97 -2.81
C ALA A 66 -3.49 3.53 -1.56
N ILE A 67 -2.24 3.16 -1.27
CA ILE A 67 -1.52 3.69 -0.11
C ILE A 67 -1.23 5.20 -0.29
N THR A 68 -1.04 5.67 -1.52
CA THR A 68 -0.89 7.10 -1.78
C THR A 68 -2.18 7.87 -1.54
N SER A 69 -3.34 7.36 -1.96
CA SER A 69 -4.65 7.97 -1.66
C SER A 69 -4.88 8.01 -0.15
N PHE A 70 -4.65 6.90 0.56
CA PHE A 70 -4.75 6.84 2.03
C PHE A 70 -3.95 7.94 2.74
N LEU A 71 -2.71 8.19 2.30
CA LEU A 71 -1.79 9.14 2.96
C LEU A 71 -1.90 10.60 2.47
N LEU A 72 -2.57 10.86 1.34
CA LEU A 72 -2.63 12.21 0.76
C LEU A 72 -4.05 12.75 0.66
N GLU A 73 -5.06 11.90 0.80
CA GLU A 73 -6.47 12.29 0.70
C GLU A 73 -7.18 12.25 2.07
N ASP A 74 -6.41 12.33 3.15
CA ASP A 74 -6.92 12.43 4.52
C ASP A 74 -7.59 13.79 4.79
N GLU A 75 -8.51 13.84 5.75
CA GLU A 75 -9.26 15.06 6.08
C GLU A 75 -8.44 16.12 6.83
N THR A 76 -7.34 15.73 7.48
CA THR A 76 -6.57 16.56 8.39
C THR A 76 -5.42 17.31 7.72
N SER A 77 -4.75 16.71 6.74
CA SER A 77 -3.59 17.26 6.03
C SER A 77 -3.54 16.92 4.52
N PRO A 78 -4.57 17.27 3.73
CA PRO A 78 -4.63 16.90 2.31
C PRO A 78 -3.38 17.25 1.48
N GLY A 79 -2.73 16.21 0.96
CA GLY A 79 -1.53 16.26 0.13
C GLY A 79 -0.22 16.41 0.91
N ILE A 80 -0.24 16.26 2.24
CA ILE A 80 0.95 16.31 3.10
C ILE A 80 0.98 15.02 3.90
N VAL A 81 2.09 14.29 3.86
CA VAL A 81 2.30 13.20 4.81
C VAL A 81 2.77 13.81 6.12
N ASP A 82 2.00 13.64 7.19
CA ASP A 82 2.36 14.14 8.51
C ASP A 82 3.33 13.22 9.27
N GLU A 83 3.69 13.60 10.50
CA GLU A 83 4.64 12.82 11.31
C GLU A 83 4.05 11.51 11.87
N GLU A 84 2.74 11.41 12.08
CA GLU A 84 2.09 10.18 12.55
C GLU A 84 1.95 9.18 11.39
N GLU A 85 1.53 9.66 10.23
CA GLU A 85 1.46 8.91 8.98
C GLU A 85 2.83 8.42 8.54
N ALA A 86 3.85 9.27 8.60
CA ALA A 86 5.22 8.87 8.30
C ALA A 86 5.72 7.80 9.26
N LYS A 87 5.46 7.92 10.57
CA LYS A 87 5.83 6.88 11.53
C LYS A 87 5.13 5.56 11.26
N TRP A 88 3.84 5.60 10.91
CA TRP A 88 3.08 4.42 10.54
C TRP A 88 3.66 3.76 9.28
N LEU A 89 3.89 4.53 8.22
CA LEU A 89 4.44 4.01 6.96
C LEU A 89 5.84 3.43 7.16
N ILE A 90 6.70 4.11 7.92
CA ILE A 90 8.05 3.60 8.26
C ILE A 90 7.93 2.28 9.03
N ALA A 91 7.02 2.17 9.99
CA ALA A 91 6.83 0.94 10.75
C ALA A 91 6.35 -0.23 9.87
N LYS A 92 5.53 0.05 8.85
CA LYS A 92 5.12 -0.97 7.87
C LYS A 92 6.29 -1.41 6.99
N ILE A 93 6.98 -0.45 6.37
CA ILE A 93 8.13 -0.71 5.48
C ILE A 93 9.30 -1.38 6.21
N GLN A 94 9.54 -1.05 7.48
CA GLN A 94 10.64 -1.65 8.26
C GLN A 94 10.22 -2.93 8.96
N GLY A 95 8.92 -3.26 8.99
CA GLY A 95 8.37 -4.38 9.76
C GLY A 95 8.83 -5.74 9.24
N ASP A 96 9.03 -5.88 7.94
CA ASP A 96 9.51 -7.11 7.28
C ASP A 96 11.06 -7.19 7.19
N GLY A 97 11.74 -6.09 7.54
CA GLY A 97 13.20 -5.93 7.55
C GLY A 97 13.84 -5.65 6.18
N LYS A 98 13.06 -5.42 5.10
CA LYS A 98 13.58 -5.14 3.77
C LYS A 98 12.70 -4.18 2.97
N LEU A 99 13.28 -3.05 2.57
CA LEU A 99 12.66 -2.19 1.56
C LEU A 99 12.60 -2.92 0.21
N ASP A 100 11.41 -3.30 -0.23
CA ASP A 100 11.20 -3.96 -1.50
C ASP A 100 11.03 -2.97 -2.67
N LYS A 101 10.91 -3.51 -3.89
CA LYS A 101 10.76 -2.70 -5.12
C LYS A 101 9.46 -1.89 -5.13
N ILE A 102 8.36 -2.47 -4.63
CA ILE A 102 7.03 -1.84 -4.62
C ILE A 102 7.02 -0.71 -3.60
N GLU A 103 7.59 -0.92 -2.41
CA GLU A 103 7.73 0.10 -1.37
C GLU A 103 8.64 1.25 -1.81
N LEU A 104 9.75 0.95 -2.49
CA LEU A 104 10.59 1.99 -3.10
C LEU A 104 9.81 2.79 -4.15
N THR A 105 8.95 2.13 -4.93
CA THR A 105 8.07 2.78 -5.91
C THR A 105 7.04 3.67 -5.22
N LEU A 106 6.45 3.20 -4.11
CA LEU A 106 5.55 3.99 -3.27
C LEU A 106 6.24 5.25 -2.74
N LEU A 107 7.44 5.14 -2.16
CA LEU A 107 8.18 6.28 -1.63
C LEU A 107 8.51 7.33 -2.72
N ASN A 108 8.88 6.88 -3.92
CA ASN A 108 9.11 7.78 -5.05
C ASN A 108 7.82 8.44 -5.52
N ASN A 109 6.70 7.71 -5.55
CA ASN A 109 5.40 8.23 -5.92
C ASN A 109 4.90 9.28 -4.92
N LEU A 110 5.04 9.01 -3.62
CA LEU A 110 4.74 9.97 -2.55
C LEU A 110 5.59 11.24 -2.69
N LYS A 111 6.90 11.10 -2.93
CA LYS A 111 7.80 12.25 -3.16
C LYS A 111 7.38 13.10 -4.37
N ALA A 112 6.80 12.48 -5.40
CA ALA A 112 6.36 13.18 -6.60
C ALA A 112 4.98 13.83 -6.46
N LYS A 113 4.05 13.20 -5.72
CA LYS A 113 2.65 13.63 -5.59
C LYS A 113 2.37 14.48 -4.34
N SER A 114 3.14 14.32 -3.25
CA SER A 114 2.93 15.08 -2.03
C SER A 114 3.46 16.51 -2.14
N LYS A 115 2.77 17.45 -1.50
CA LYS A 115 3.24 18.83 -1.31
C LYS A 115 4.41 18.88 -0.34
N GLN A 116 4.40 17.97 0.64
CA GLN A 116 5.43 17.85 1.66
C GLN A 116 5.58 16.38 2.05
N LEU A 117 6.83 15.94 2.14
CA LEU A 117 7.21 14.60 2.59
C LEU A 117 8.22 14.74 3.74
N PRO A 118 7.98 14.13 4.90
CA PRO A 118 8.91 14.18 6.04
C PRO A 118 10.31 13.65 5.72
N GLN A 119 11.31 14.25 6.36
CA GLN A 119 12.71 13.89 6.13
C GLN A 119 13.02 12.43 6.52
N SER A 120 12.25 11.88 7.47
CA SER A 120 12.32 10.48 7.89
C SER A 120 12.08 9.51 6.72
N LEU A 121 11.07 9.76 5.89
CA LEU A 121 10.78 8.98 4.68
C LEU A 121 11.81 9.24 3.58
N LEU A 122 12.23 10.49 3.39
CA LEU A 122 13.28 10.83 2.41
C LEU A 122 14.62 10.16 2.70
N ASN A 123 14.90 9.81 3.96
CA ASN A 123 16.11 9.10 4.32
C ASN A 123 16.10 7.61 3.91
N LEU A 124 14.92 7.03 3.65
CA LEU A 124 14.80 5.65 3.14
C LEU A 124 15.14 5.55 1.64
N LEU A 125 15.10 6.67 0.91
CA LEU A 125 15.45 6.75 -0.51
C LEU A 125 16.96 6.89 -0.78
N LYS A 126 17.81 6.90 0.26
CA LYS A 126 19.25 7.21 0.19
C LYS A 126 20.13 5.98 0.15
#